data_AF-A0AAV9QZC8-F1
#
_entry.id   AF-A0AAV9QZC8-F1
#
_cell.length_a   1.000
_cell.length_b   1.000
_cell.length_c   1.000
_cell.angle_alpha   90.00
_cell.angle_beta   90.00
_cell.angle_gamma   90.00
#
_symmetry.space_group_name_H-M   'P 1'
#
loop_
_entity.id
_entity.type
_entity.pdbx_description
1 polymer ?
#
loop_
_entity_poly.entity_id
_entity_poly.type
_entity_poly.pdbx_seq_one_letter_code
_entity_poly.pdbx_strand_id
1 'polypeptide(L)'
;MCQLKSLSFILKVRTCAAVEPLERDWVCLLPEWWWFCWGAVCMLTGSMQNERVHWVRTRGMAYESHTPSTAVQCSQEGRLRNVTVIRDGLMDYLSAEISTSKQKKFSLVTFVDTPGLVDGDMIYPFDVNSAITWLGEQADLIFVFFDPMGQALCKRTLNIVEKLSEKCGDKLLFYLSKADEAGKETDRQRVMMQIVQELCRRPGLNKCGFEMPTIYIPNPQRPSRCVNQIDSVCQTIEKTINQAVQKTLDQLEKDSDLICSTISNKLEQDRADVAYNRSVRLHSVLCGALGVFLPFLFILSFIVSTFSKEQLNELLGEGPTQTVMVFTEIVIYLWEWIPEDKQVVFVISFGAFCYLLLFLAKYFAGRRNKTLTKKEKRKMMEHSDYIHDIVKTKKARLYEWYLQQCAAEQDL
;
A
#
# COMPACT_ATOMS: atom_id res chain seq x y z
N MET A 1 -15.58 28.82 27.56
CA MET A 1 -15.39 28.44 28.97
C MET A 1 -15.75 26.96 29.10
N CYS A 2 -14.86 26.06 28.66
CA CYS A 2 -15.10 24.60 28.71
C CYS A 2 -14.41 24.03 29.94
N GLN A 3 -15.17 23.43 30.85
CA GLN A 3 -14.63 22.66 31.95
C GLN A 3 -14.02 21.36 31.40
N LEU A 4 -12.68 21.25 31.45
CA LEU A 4 -11.99 19.99 31.17
C LEU A 4 -12.33 18.98 32.27
N LYS A 5 -13.28 18.07 32.03
CA LYS A 5 -13.37 16.82 32.81
C LYS A 5 -12.68 15.75 31.98
N SER A 6 -11.52 15.27 32.46
CA SER A 6 -10.70 14.16 31.95
C SER A 6 -10.97 13.78 30.47
N LEU A 7 -10.33 14.51 29.56
CA LEU A 7 -10.36 14.25 28.11
C LEU A 7 -9.01 13.65 27.73
N SER A 8 -8.99 12.48 27.09
CA SER A 8 -7.79 11.96 26.42
C SER A 8 -7.74 12.54 25.00
N PHE A 9 -6.61 13.11 24.60
CA PHE A 9 -6.45 13.61 23.23
C PHE A 9 -5.48 12.70 22.47
N ILE A 10 -5.84 12.39 21.23
CA ILE A 10 -5.01 11.62 20.32
C ILE A 10 -4.49 12.56 19.25
N LEU A 11 -3.18 12.56 19.02
CA LEU A 11 -2.55 13.38 17.99
C LEU A 11 -2.31 12.57 16.72
N LYS A 12 -2.82 13.06 15.60
CA LYS A 12 -2.50 12.54 14.28
C LYS A 12 -1.85 13.62 13.43
N VAL A 13 -0.59 13.42 13.04
CA VAL A 13 0.10 14.33 12.13
C VAL A 13 -0.45 14.14 10.71
N ARG A 14 -0.66 15.25 10.00
CA ARG A 14 -1.01 15.23 8.59
C ARG A 14 0.25 14.95 7.79
N THR A 15 0.29 13.80 7.15
CA THR A 15 1.32 13.49 6.19
C THR A 15 0.88 13.95 4.79
N CYS A 16 1.70 14.80 4.18
CA CYS A 16 1.48 15.27 2.81
C CYS A 16 1.88 14.18 1.82
N ALA A 17 0.91 13.38 1.38
CA ALA A 17 1.05 12.56 0.18
C ALA A 17 -0.19 12.74 -0.69
N ALA A 18 -0.20 13.80 -1.49
CA ALA A 18 -1.20 13.98 -2.54
C ALA A 18 -0.79 13.19 -3.78
N VAL A 19 -1.42 12.03 -3.99
CA VAL A 19 -1.45 11.38 -5.31
C VAL A 19 -2.91 11.22 -5.70
N GLU A 20 -3.26 11.86 -6.82
CA GLU A 20 -4.60 11.87 -7.40
C GLU A 20 -5.17 10.46 -7.50
N PRO A 21 -6.48 10.27 -7.22
CA PRO A 21 -7.12 9.01 -7.49
C PRO A 21 -7.12 8.83 -9.01
N LEU A 22 -6.49 7.75 -9.46
CA LEU A 22 -6.69 7.19 -10.79
C LEU A 22 -8.21 7.15 -11.05
N GLU A 23 -8.66 7.81 -12.12
CA GLU A 23 -10.07 7.80 -12.52
C GLU A 23 -10.60 6.36 -12.54
N ARG A 24 -11.73 6.17 -11.85
CA ARG A 24 -12.49 4.93 -11.81
C ARG A 24 -13.06 4.69 -13.20
N ASP A 25 -12.40 3.83 -13.98
CA ASP A 25 -13.02 3.15 -15.13
C ASP A 25 -12.25 1.92 -15.64
N TRP A 26 -11.53 1.15 -14.80
CA TRP A 26 -10.82 -0.06 -15.31
C TRP A 26 -10.73 -1.22 -14.32
N VAL A 27 -11.79 -1.48 -13.53
CA VAL A 27 -11.91 -2.70 -12.71
C VAL A 27 -12.74 -3.73 -13.46
N CYS A 28 -12.14 -4.35 -14.47
CA CYS A 28 -12.54 -5.65 -15.01
C CYS A 28 -11.29 -6.22 -15.69
N LEU A 29 -10.92 -7.46 -15.32
CA LEU A 29 -9.74 -8.25 -15.74
C LEU A 29 -8.57 -8.19 -14.73
N LEU A 30 -8.58 -9.12 -13.76
CA LEU A 30 -7.47 -10.01 -13.36
C LEU A 30 -7.89 -10.89 -12.14
N PRO A 31 -7.34 -12.12 -11.96
CA PRO A 31 -7.93 -13.21 -11.16
C PRO A 31 -7.54 -13.22 -9.67
N GLU A 32 -8.35 -13.92 -8.86
CA GLU A 32 -8.46 -13.93 -7.38
C GLU A 32 -7.22 -14.33 -6.53
N TRP A 33 -6.03 -14.49 -7.09
CA TRP A 33 -4.86 -15.04 -6.36
C TRP A 33 -3.81 -14.01 -5.90
N TRP A 34 -4.16 -12.72 -5.86
CA TRP A 34 -3.23 -11.61 -5.52
C TRP A 34 -3.48 -10.93 -4.16
N TRP A 35 -4.24 -11.54 -3.27
CA TRP A 35 -4.68 -10.91 -2.02
C TRP A 35 -3.68 -10.90 -0.85
N PHE A 36 -2.44 -11.38 -1.02
CA PHE A 36 -1.51 -11.57 0.11
C PHE A 36 -0.33 -10.60 0.23
N CYS A 37 -0.23 -9.55 -0.59
CA CYS A 37 0.85 -8.54 -0.47
C CYS A 37 0.41 -7.07 -0.60
N TRP A 38 -0.88 -6.75 -0.47
CA TRP A 38 -1.39 -5.37 -0.53
C TRP A 38 -2.01 -4.95 0.80
N GLY A 39 -1.15 -4.82 1.82
CA GLY A 39 -1.46 -4.09 3.04
C GLY A 39 -0.68 -2.78 3.03
N ALA A 40 -1.39 -1.66 3.01
CA ALA A 40 -0.88 -0.31 3.26
C ALA A 40 -0.22 0.46 2.09
N VAL A 41 -0.92 0.66 0.97
CA VAL A 41 -0.77 1.92 0.21
C VAL A 41 -2.13 2.34 -0.32
N CYS A 42 -2.76 3.31 0.35
CA CYS A 42 -3.85 4.09 -0.23
C CYS A 42 -3.52 5.56 -0.01
N MET A 43 -2.89 6.15 -1.02
CA MET A 43 -2.73 7.59 -1.17
C MET A 43 -4.11 8.23 -1.27
N LEU A 44 -4.35 9.30 -0.52
CA LEU A 44 -5.51 10.15 -0.69
C LEU A 44 -5.09 11.61 -0.76
N THR A 45 -5.55 12.24 -1.83
CA THR A 45 -5.41 13.65 -2.16
C THR A 45 -6.05 14.55 -1.13
N GLY A 46 -5.21 15.29 -0.41
CA GLY A 46 -5.58 16.53 0.24
C GLY A 46 -4.91 17.67 -0.51
N SER A 47 -5.70 18.51 -1.18
CA SER A 47 -5.25 19.78 -1.72
C SER A 47 -4.62 20.63 -0.60
N MET A 48 -3.40 21.12 -0.83
CA MET A 48 -2.65 22.03 0.04
C MET A 48 -3.22 23.45 0.07
N GLN A 49 -4.51 23.61 -0.22
CA GLN A 49 -5.12 24.92 -0.44
C GLN A 49 -5.90 25.43 0.78
N ASN A 50 -5.70 24.83 1.96
CA ASN A 50 -6.28 25.37 3.19
C ASN A 50 -5.35 25.17 4.39
N GLU A 51 -4.67 26.25 4.76
CA GLU A 51 -3.84 26.46 5.95
C GLU A 51 -4.69 26.38 7.23
N ARG A 52 -5.12 25.17 7.59
CA ARG A 52 -6.17 24.96 8.58
C ARG A 52 -5.84 23.78 9.49
N VAL A 53 -5.94 23.99 10.80
CA VAL A 53 -5.87 22.99 11.88
C VAL A 53 -7.18 22.22 11.92
N HIS A 54 -7.16 20.89 11.98
CA HIS A 54 -8.39 20.11 12.08
C HIS A 54 -8.49 19.47 13.47
N TRP A 55 -9.62 19.72 14.11
CA TRP A 55 -10.07 19.09 15.33
C TRP A 55 -11.14 18.09 14.94
N VAL A 56 -11.04 16.85 15.40
CA VAL A 56 -12.11 15.88 15.28
C VAL A 56 -12.58 15.56 16.68
N ARG A 57 -13.77 16.04 17.05
CA ARG A 57 -14.42 15.75 18.32
C ARG A 57 -15.39 14.60 18.14
N THR A 58 -15.26 13.59 18.99
CA THR A 58 -16.33 12.60 19.19
C THR A 58 -17.33 13.15 20.20
N ARG A 59 -18.58 13.39 19.81
CA ARG A 59 -19.63 13.80 20.75
C ARG A 59 -20.15 12.56 21.49
N GLY A 60 -19.73 12.39 22.74
CA GLY A 60 -20.49 11.58 23.69
C GLY A 60 -21.67 12.42 24.21
N MET A 61 -22.82 12.39 23.53
CA MET A 61 -24.04 12.91 24.15
C MET A 61 -24.56 11.85 25.12
N ALA A 62 -24.43 12.11 26.43
CA ALA A 62 -25.29 11.49 27.43
C ALA A 62 -26.70 12.03 27.19
N TYR A 63 -27.62 11.18 26.74
CA TYR A 63 -29.03 11.56 26.63
C TYR A 63 -29.80 11.04 27.84
N GLU A 64 -30.37 11.97 28.60
CA GLU A 64 -31.73 11.83 29.10
C GLU A 64 -32.66 12.22 27.93
N SER A 65 -33.66 11.40 27.66
CA SER A 65 -34.54 11.44 26.49
C SER A 65 -34.99 12.84 26.04
N HIS A 66 -34.75 13.21 24.77
CA HIS A 66 -35.75 13.78 23.83
C HIS A 66 -35.14 14.20 22.46
N THR A 67 -35.82 13.76 21.39
CA THR A 67 -35.91 14.18 19.96
C THR A 67 -34.72 14.84 19.20
N PRO A 68 -34.42 14.40 17.96
CA PRO A 68 -33.27 14.86 17.19
C PRO A 68 -33.50 16.23 16.55
N SER A 69 -32.49 17.10 16.63
CA SER A 69 -32.40 18.35 15.88
C SER A 69 -31.27 18.26 14.84
N THR A 70 -31.57 18.77 13.65
CA THR A 70 -30.88 18.72 12.37
C THR A 70 -29.37 19.03 12.43
N ALA A 71 -28.53 18.11 11.96
CA ALA A 71 -27.09 18.34 11.76
C ALA A 71 -26.81 18.69 10.29
N VAL A 72 -26.04 19.76 10.07
CA VAL A 72 -25.59 20.23 8.75
C VAL A 72 -24.54 19.26 8.21
N GLN A 73 -24.90 18.58 7.13
CA GLN A 73 -24.07 17.60 6.43
C GLN A 73 -23.03 18.34 5.56
N CYS A 74 -21.79 18.41 6.03
CA CYS A 74 -20.67 18.90 5.24
C CYS A 74 -19.92 17.69 4.67
N SER A 75 -19.99 17.49 3.35
CA SER A 75 -19.38 16.35 2.65
C SER A 75 -17.86 16.36 2.84
N GLN A 76 -17.36 15.47 3.70
CA GLN A 76 -15.97 15.05 3.79
C GLN A 76 -15.87 13.53 3.58
N GLU A 77 -16.28 13.08 2.41
CA GLU A 77 -16.53 11.67 2.06
C GLU A 77 -15.28 10.87 1.63
N GLY A 78 -14.09 11.42 1.91
CA GLY A 78 -12.81 10.88 1.43
C GLY A 78 -11.91 10.23 2.48
N ARG A 79 -11.91 10.71 3.73
CA ARG A 79 -10.81 10.44 4.68
C ARG A 79 -10.99 9.19 5.57
N LEU A 80 -12.16 8.57 5.52
CA LEU A 80 -12.58 7.51 6.45
C LEU A 80 -13.06 6.25 5.70
N ARG A 81 -12.57 5.98 4.47
CA ARG A 81 -13.01 4.80 3.69
C ARG A 81 -12.45 3.47 4.19
N ASN A 82 -11.40 3.48 5.00
CA ASN A 82 -10.97 2.31 5.79
C ASN A 82 -11.73 2.18 7.13
N VAL A 83 -12.68 3.08 7.42
CA VAL A 83 -13.61 3.00 8.56
C VAL A 83 -14.86 2.19 8.19
N THR A 84 -14.87 1.50 7.06
CA THR A 84 -15.93 0.54 6.72
C THR A 84 -15.91 -0.71 7.61
N VAL A 85 -14.78 -0.99 8.29
CA VAL A 85 -14.66 -2.15 9.18
C VAL A 85 -15.01 -1.83 10.65
N ILE A 86 -15.10 -0.55 11.04
CA ILE A 86 -15.33 -0.17 12.44
C ILE A 86 -16.61 0.64 12.59
N ARG A 87 -17.69 -0.14 12.62
CA ARG A 87 -18.90 -0.02 13.44
C ARG A 87 -19.85 1.15 13.13
N ASP A 88 -21.07 0.74 12.75
CA ASP A 88 -22.30 1.52 12.78
C ASP A 88 -22.31 2.46 14.00
N GLY A 89 -22.50 3.76 13.75
CA GLY A 89 -22.68 4.78 14.78
C GLY A 89 -21.49 5.70 15.03
N LEU A 90 -20.21 5.28 14.96
CA LEU A 90 -19.09 6.20 15.31
C LEU A 90 -19.07 7.46 14.44
N MET A 91 -19.29 7.28 13.13
CA MET A 91 -19.27 8.35 12.14
C MET A 91 -20.34 9.41 12.41
N ASP A 92 -21.48 9.01 12.97
CA ASP A 92 -22.60 9.90 13.30
C ASP A 92 -22.29 10.82 14.49
N TYR A 93 -21.29 10.47 15.29
CA TYR A 93 -20.83 11.24 16.44
C TYR A 93 -19.50 11.97 16.20
N LEU A 94 -18.94 11.94 14.99
CA LEU A 94 -17.74 12.71 14.64
C LEU A 94 -18.10 14.12 14.19
N SER A 95 -17.49 15.12 14.83
CA SER A 95 -17.59 16.53 14.48
C SER A 95 -16.21 17.05 14.11
N ALA A 96 -16.05 17.63 12.92
CA ALA A 96 -14.80 18.28 12.53
C ALA A 96 -14.88 19.79 12.79
N GLU A 97 -14.02 20.34 13.64
CA GLU A 97 -13.83 21.78 13.79
C GLU A 97 -12.52 22.18 13.12
N ILE A 98 -12.48 23.37 12.52
CA ILE A 98 -11.30 23.86 11.81
C ILE A 98 -10.81 25.14 12.48
N SER A 99 -9.55 25.17 12.90
CA SER A 99 -8.90 26.39 13.41
C SER A 99 -7.93 26.96 12.38
N THR A 100 -7.86 28.29 12.28
CA THR A 100 -7.02 29.02 11.33
C THR A 100 -5.67 29.42 11.92
N SER A 101 -5.31 28.91 13.10
CA SER A 101 -4.03 29.24 13.72
C SER A 101 -2.86 28.75 12.87
N LYS A 102 -1.94 29.66 12.57
CA LYS A 102 -0.67 29.37 11.88
C LYS A 102 0.51 29.19 12.84
N GLN A 103 0.29 29.29 14.15
CA GLN A 103 1.35 29.17 15.14
C GLN A 103 1.72 27.70 15.39
N LYS A 104 2.99 27.45 15.74
CA LYS A 104 3.50 26.16 16.24
C LYS A 104 3.29 24.98 15.26
N LYS A 105 3.28 25.23 13.95
CA LYS A 105 3.05 24.22 12.88
C LYS A 105 1.76 23.40 13.03
N PHE A 106 0.78 23.90 13.77
CA PHE A 106 -0.46 23.15 14.04
C PHE A 106 -1.32 22.92 12.80
N SER A 107 -1.07 23.63 11.69
CA SER A 107 -1.67 23.35 10.39
C SER A 107 -1.33 21.94 9.86
N LEU A 108 -0.19 21.38 10.28
CA LEU A 108 0.28 20.04 9.95
C LEU A 108 -0.25 18.96 10.92
N VAL A 109 -1.10 19.35 11.87
CA VAL A 109 -1.57 18.47 12.94
C VAL A 109 -3.09 18.33 12.90
N THR A 110 -3.57 17.14 13.23
CA THR A 110 -4.97 16.84 13.48
C THR A 110 -5.09 16.36 14.92
N PHE A 111 -5.82 17.11 15.74
CA PHE A 111 -6.15 16.70 17.10
C PHE A 111 -7.45 15.92 17.08
N VAL A 112 -7.44 14.75 17.71
CA VAL A 112 -8.61 13.90 17.89
C VAL A 112 -8.99 13.94 19.36
N ASP A 113 -10.12 14.57 19.64
CA ASP A 113 -10.69 14.71 20.97
C ASP A 113 -11.62 13.51 21.24
N THR A 114 -11.24 12.69 22.21
CA THR A 114 -11.97 11.46 22.59
C THR A 114 -12.94 11.75 23.73
N PRO A 115 -14.05 11.00 23.86
CA PRO A 115 -15.03 11.30 24.89
C PRO A 115 -14.45 10.96 26.27
N GLY A 116 -14.83 11.75 27.28
CA GLY A 116 -14.46 11.45 28.66
C GLY A 116 -15.00 10.08 29.10
N LEU A 117 -14.14 9.27 29.71
CA LEU A 117 -14.47 7.92 30.16
C LEU A 117 -14.88 7.92 31.63
N VAL A 118 -16.04 7.34 31.91
CA VAL A 118 -16.56 7.19 33.27
C VAL A 118 -16.71 5.71 33.63
N ASP A 119 -16.45 5.38 34.90
CA ASP A 119 -16.79 4.08 35.48
C ASP A 119 -18.27 4.09 35.93
N GLY A 120 -19.03 3.03 35.64
CA GLY A 120 -20.45 2.89 35.99
C GLY A 120 -21.31 2.42 34.82
N ASP A 121 -22.64 2.51 34.96
CA ASP A 121 -23.64 2.03 33.98
C ASP A 121 -23.82 2.95 32.75
N MET A 122 -22.83 3.81 32.46
CA MET A 122 -22.90 4.73 31.33
C MET A 122 -22.74 3.97 30.00
N ILE A 123 -23.80 3.99 29.20
CA ILE A 123 -23.84 3.38 27.87
C ILE A 123 -23.48 4.43 26.82
N TYR A 124 -22.42 4.17 26.06
CA TYR A 124 -22.06 4.97 24.90
C TYR A 124 -22.82 4.43 23.67
N PRO A 125 -23.20 5.30 22.72
CA PRO A 125 -23.96 4.88 21.54
C PRO A 125 -23.17 4.00 20.56
N PHE A 126 -21.87 3.82 20.81
CA PHE A 126 -20.97 2.94 20.07
C PHE A 126 -19.95 2.33 21.04
N ASP A 127 -19.17 1.36 20.57
CA ASP A 127 -18.07 0.80 21.35
C ASP A 127 -16.89 1.76 21.42
N VAL A 128 -16.97 2.63 22.44
CA VAL A 128 -15.97 3.63 22.75
C VAL A 128 -14.60 3.02 23.06
N ASN A 129 -14.54 1.81 23.63
CA ASN A 129 -13.27 1.19 23.99
C ASN A 129 -12.52 0.78 22.72
N SER A 130 -13.20 0.07 21.80
CA SER A 130 -12.61 -0.30 20.52
C SER A 130 -12.27 0.92 19.66
N ALA A 131 -13.13 1.95 19.66
CA ALA A 131 -12.88 3.17 18.89
C ALA A 131 -11.62 3.91 19.38
N ILE A 132 -11.46 4.11 20.69
CA ILE A 132 -10.28 4.78 21.26
C ILE A 132 -9.02 3.94 21.03
N THR A 133 -9.07 2.61 21.22
CA THR A 133 -7.92 1.75 20.95
C THR A 133 -7.48 1.84 19.48
N TRP A 134 -8.43 1.79 18.53
CA TRP A 134 -8.11 1.90 17.11
C TRP A 134 -7.52 3.27 16.76
N LEU A 135 -8.11 4.37 17.26
CA LEU A 135 -7.58 5.72 17.06
C LEU A 135 -6.16 5.85 17.61
N GLY A 136 -5.88 5.26 18.77
CA GLY A 136 -4.56 5.27 19.40
C GLY A 136 -3.51 4.51 18.58
N GLU A 137 -3.86 3.35 18.02
CA GLU A 137 -2.94 2.59 17.16
C GLU A 137 -2.50 3.37 15.93
N GLN A 138 -3.42 4.15 15.35
CA GLN A 138 -3.13 4.99 14.18
C GLN A 138 -2.41 6.28 14.54
N ALA A 139 -2.42 6.72 15.80
CA ALA A 139 -1.86 7.98 16.25
C ALA A 139 -0.34 8.07 16.11
N ASP A 140 0.16 9.30 16.03
CA ASP A 140 1.59 9.59 16.11
C ASP A 140 2.02 9.89 17.55
N LEU A 141 1.16 10.56 18.33
CA LEU A 141 1.29 10.72 19.79
C LEU A 141 -0.06 10.48 20.47
N ILE A 142 -0.03 9.96 21.69
CA ILE A 142 -1.21 9.75 22.54
C ILE A 142 -1.01 10.52 23.83
N PHE A 143 -1.90 11.46 24.11
CA PHE A 143 -1.85 12.27 25.32
C PHE A 143 -2.88 11.80 26.35
N VAL A 144 -2.37 11.40 27.52
CA VAL A 144 -3.17 10.96 28.66
C VAL A 144 -3.08 12.04 29.75
N PHE A 145 -4.21 12.69 30.02
CA PHE A 145 -4.29 13.77 31.00
C PHE A 145 -4.94 13.30 32.31
N PHE A 146 -4.22 13.48 33.40
CA PHE A 146 -4.73 13.30 34.76
C PHE A 146 -5.11 14.67 35.35
N ASP A 147 -6.23 14.73 36.07
CA ASP A 147 -6.71 15.93 36.74
C ASP A 147 -6.51 15.77 38.27
N PRO A 148 -5.79 16.69 38.94
CA PRO A 148 -5.52 16.59 40.37
C PRO A 148 -6.76 16.73 41.27
N MET A 149 -7.86 17.30 40.76
CA MET A 149 -9.13 17.45 41.48
C MET A 149 -10.19 16.41 41.07
N GLY A 150 -9.95 15.66 39.98
CA GLY A 150 -10.89 14.68 39.44
C GLY A 150 -10.66 13.25 39.91
N GLN A 151 -11.61 12.34 39.62
CA GLN A 151 -11.40 10.89 39.66
C GLN A 151 -10.48 10.46 38.51
N ALA A 152 -9.21 10.84 38.58
CA ALA A 152 -8.23 10.67 37.50
C ALA A 152 -7.86 9.20 37.21
N LEU A 153 -8.27 8.26 38.08
CA LEU A 153 -7.87 6.86 38.08
C LEU A 153 -9.03 5.92 37.73
N CYS A 154 -9.86 6.33 36.77
CA CYS A 154 -10.95 5.53 36.22
C CYS A 154 -10.43 4.17 35.68
N LYS A 155 -11.00 3.06 36.16
CA LYS A 155 -10.59 1.69 35.79
C LYS A 155 -10.72 1.48 34.28
N ARG A 156 -11.80 1.98 33.68
CA ARG A 156 -12.03 1.92 32.23
C ARG A 156 -10.94 2.64 31.44
N THR A 157 -10.56 3.85 31.85
CA THR A 157 -9.46 4.62 31.23
C THR A 157 -8.15 3.85 31.31
N LEU A 158 -7.78 3.40 32.51
CA LEU A 158 -6.53 2.69 32.73
C LEU A 158 -6.44 1.37 31.94
N ASN A 159 -7.56 0.65 31.77
CA ASN A 159 -7.59 -0.56 30.94
C ASN A 159 -7.29 -0.27 29.45
N ILE A 160 -7.78 0.86 28.93
CA ILE A 160 -7.52 1.26 27.53
C ILE A 160 -6.06 1.71 27.39
N VAL A 161 -5.57 2.51 28.34
CA VAL A 161 -4.19 2.98 28.36
C VAL A 161 -3.21 1.79 28.46
N GLU A 162 -3.52 0.77 29.26
CA GLU A 162 -2.73 -0.46 29.35
C GLU A 162 -2.68 -1.22 28.01
N LYS A 163 -3.84 -1.42 27.36
CA LYS A 163 -3.90 -2.02 26.01
C LYS A 163 -3.11 -1.23 24.96
N LEU A 164 -3.14 0.10 25.05
CA LEU A 164 -2.39 0.97 24.14
C LEU A 164 -0.89 0.90 24.44
N SER A 165 -0.50 0.84 25.72
CA SER A 165 0.91 0.71 26.11
C SER A 165 1.56 -0.57 25.58
N GLU A 166 0.82 -1.69 25.58
CA GLU A 166 1.28 -2.96 25.01
C GLU A 166 1.60 -2.88 23.51
N LYS A 167 0.86 -2.04 22.76
CA LYS A 167 0.99 -1.94 21.29
C LYS A 167 1.84 -0.76 20.83
N CYS A 168 1.73 0.39 21.49
CA CYS A 168 2.33 1.66 21.08
C CYS A 168 2.80 2.50 22.28
N GLY A 169 3.38 1.86 23.31
CA GLY A 169 3.87 2.50 24.52
C GLY A 169 4.89 3.63 24.31
N ASP A 170 5.62 3.63 23.19
CA ASP A 170 6.57 4.68 22.79
C ASP A 170 5.87 6.02 22.43
N LYS A 171 4.59 5.96 22.05
CA LYS A 171 3.78 7.12 21.68
C LYS A 171 2.97 7.69 22.85
N LEU A 172 2.90 6.98 23.97
CA LEU A 172 2.10 7.36 25.13
C LEU A 172 2.85 8.38 25.98
N LEU A 173 2.19 9.51 26.22
CA LEU A 173 2.71 10.61 27.04
C LEU A 173 1.68 10.97 28.12
N PHE A 174 2.14 11.04 29.36
CA PHE A 174 1.30 11.29 30.53
C PHE A 174 1.50 12.71 31.04
N TYR A 175 0.42 13.39 31.41
CA TYR A 175 0.44 14.77 31.85
C TYR A 175 -0.45 14.98 33.07
N LEU A 176 0.03 15.76 34.04
CA LEU A 176 -0.81 16.31 35.09
C LEU A 176 -1.38 17.65 34.60
N SER A 177 -2.64 17.61 34.17
CA SER A 177 -3.39 18.79 33.71
C SER A 177 -3.91 19.61 34.90
N LYS A 178 -4.25 20.89 34.67
CA LYS A 178 -4.76 21.83 35.70
C LYS A 178 -3.89 21.87 36.96
N ALA A 179 -2.57 21.77 36.78
CA ALA A 179 -1.65 21.74 37.91
C ALA A 179 -1.69 23.05 38.74
N ASP A 180 -2.19 24.14 38.16
CA ASP A 180 -2.44 25.42 38.83
C ASP A 180 -3.58 25.37 39.88
N GLU A 181 -4.50 24.42 39.76
CA GLU A 181 -5.60 24.22 40.71
C GLU A 181 -5.19 23.35 41.92
N ALA A 182 -4.11 22.59 41.79
CA ALA A 182 -3.66 21.59 42.75
C ALA A 182 -2.87 22.15 43.95
N GLY A 183 -3.41 23.17 44.62
CA GLY A 183 -2.91 23.64 45.91
C GLY A 183 -1.41 23.98 45.94
N LYS A 184 -0.71 23.59 47.01
CA LYS A 184 0.73 23.82 47.17
C LYS A 184 1.52 22.73 46.43
N GLU A 185 2.83 22.98 46.21
CA GLU A 185 3.74 22.01 45.58
C GLU A 185 3.72 20.65 46.27
N THR A 186 3.64 20.64 47.61
CA THR A 186 3.52 19.41 48.39
C THR A 186 2.26 18.61 48.07
N ASP A 187 1.16 19.27 47.78
CA ASP A 187 -0.12 18.62 47.46
C ASP A 187 -0.07 18.05 46.04
N ARG A 188 0.50 18.80 45.09
CA ARG A 188 0.79 18.31 43.73
C ARG A 188 1.64 17.05 43.73
N GLN A 189 2.75 17.07 44.48
CA GLN A 189 3.66 15.94 44.56
C GLN A 189 2.99 14.69 45.15
N ARG A 190 2.11 14.85 46.14
CA ARG A 190 1.31 13.73 46.68
C ARG A 190 0.36 13.16 45.64
N VAL A 191 -0.36 14.01 44.91
CA VAL A 191 -1.29 13.55 43.86
C VAL A 191 -0.53 12.86 42.73
N MET A 192 0.58 13.43 42.27
CA MET A 192 1.43 12.82 41.26
C MET A 192 1.97 11.46 41.72
N MET A 193 2.43 11.36 42.96
CA MET A 193 2.88 10.10 43.55
C MET A 193 1.75 9.06 43.60
N GLN A 194 0.53 9.45 43.97
CA GLN A 194 -0.64 8.55 43.97
C GLN A 194 -0.94 8.03 42.56
N ILE A 195 -0.92 8.89 41.55
CA ILE A 195 -1.14 8.51 40.15
C ILE A 195 -0.05 7.55 39.68
N VAL A 196 1.22 7.88 39.92
CA VAL A 196 2.36 7.03 39.53
C VAL A 196 2.27 5.66 40.21
N GLN A 197 1.95 5.60 41.50
CA GLN A 197 1.76 4.33 42.21
C GLN A 197 0.64 3.49 41.60
N GLU A 198 -0.49 4.09 41.23
CA GLU A 198 -1.59 3.36 40.60
C GLU A 198 -1.23 2.86 39.20
N LEU A 199 -0.47 3.63 38.42
CA LEU A 199 0.05 3.18 37.13
C LEU A 199 1.05 2.03 37.29
N CYS A 200 1.98 2.11 38.25
CA CYS A 200 2.94 1.05 38.55
C CYS A 200 2.30 -0.25 39.05
N ARG A 201 1.09 -0.20 39.62
CA ARG A 201 0.33 -1.41 39.99
C ARG A 201 -0.08 -2.25 38.78
N ARG A 202 -0.07 -1.67 37.57
CA ARG A 202 -0.44 -2.35 36.33
C ARG A 202 0.82 -2.83 35.60
N PRO A 203 0.98 -4.15 35.38
CA PRO A 203 2.19 -4.70 34.78
C PRO A 203 2.43 -4.20 33.35
N GLY A 204 1.37 -3.88 32.60
CA GLY A 204 1.50 -3.31 31.25
C GLY A 204 2.01 -1.86 31.24
N LEU A 205 1.83 -1.11 32.33
CA LEU A 205 2.21 0.31 32.44
C LEU A 205 3.52 0.54 33.21
N ASN A 206 4.03 -0.48 33.90
CA ASN A 206 5.27 -0.45 34.67
C ASN A 206 6.54 -0.29 33.80
N LYS A 207 6.41 -0.27 32.47
CA LYS A 207 7.53 -0.09 31.52
C LYS A 207 7.72 1.37 31.07
N CYS A 208 6.73 2.23 31.30
CA CYS A 208 6.81 3.63 30.92
C CYS A 208 7.70 4.38 31.92
N GLY A 209 8.78 5.02 31.47
CA GLY A 209 9.58 5.91 32.31
C GLY A 209 8.69 7.07 32.78
N PHE A 210 8.48 7.20 34.09
CA PHE A 210 7.47 8.09 34.66
C PHE A 210 7.95 9.55 34.74
N GLU A 211 8.08 10.18 33.59
CA GLU A 211 8.07 11.64 33.48
C GLU A 211 6.61 12.09 33.36
N MET A 212 6.10 12.78 34.38
CA MET A 212 4.72 13.29 34.43
C MET A 212 4.74 14.82 34.51
N PRO A 213 5.01 15.52 33.40
CA PRO A 213 5.07 16.97 33.38
C PRO A 213 3.72 17.63 33.73
N THR A 214 3.82 18.78 34.38
CA THR A 214 2.68 19.61 34.79
C THR A 214 2.31 20.60 33.70
N ILE A 215 1.05 20.58 33.29
CA ILE A 215 0.54 21.53 32.29
C ILE A 215 -0.74 22.20 32.77
N TYR A 216 -0.92 23.45 32.36
CA TYR A 216 -2.17 24.17 32.53
C TYR A 216 -2.31 25.25 31.46
N ILE A 217 -3.53 25.76 31.28
CA ILE A 217 -3.78 26.90 30.41
C ILE A 217 -3.62 28.17 31.27
N PRO A 218 -2.65 29.05 30.98
CA PRO A 218 -2.43 30.24 31.79
C PRO A 218 -3.69 31.13 31.82
N ASN A 219 -4.11 31.52 33.02
CA ASN A 219 -5.16 32.52 33.21
C ASN A 219 -4.54 33.85 33.66
N PRO A 220 -4.65 34.94 32.87
CA PRO A 220 -4.14 36.26 33.25
C PRO A 220 -4.66 36.77 34.60
N GLN A 221 -5.88 36.35 34.99
CA GLN A 221 -6.55 36.77 36.22
C GLN A 221 -6.07 36.00 37.45
N ARG A 222 -5.45 34.82 37.25
CA ARG A 222 -5.00 33.93 38.33
C ARG A 222 -3.57 33.46 38.03
N PRO A 223 -2.54 34.26 38.33
CA PRO A 223 -1.16 33.86 38.14
C PRO A 223 -0.85 32.67 39.06
N SER A 224 -0.30 31.61 38.47
CA SER A 224 0.10 30.41 39.19
C SER A 224 1.61 30.39 39.40
N ARG A 225 2.04 29.91 40.57
CA ARG A 225 3.47 29.64 40.86
C ARG A 225 3.92 28.27 40.34
N CYS A 226 3.00 27.47 39.80
CA CYS A 226 3.31 26.17 39.21
C CYS A 226 4.05 26.36 37.89
N VAL A 227 5.14 25.61 37.70
CA VAL A 227 5.88 25.60 36.43
C VAL A 227 5.01 24.94 35.36
N ASN A 228 4.70 25.70 34.31
CA ASN A 228 3.95 25.21 33.18
C ASN A 228 4.91 24.62 32.14
N GLN A 229 4.75 23.34 31.82
CA GLN A 229 5.58 22.65 30.83
C GLN A 229 4.89 22.54 29.46
N ILE A 230 3.84 23.33 29.20
CA ILE A 230 3.11 23.27 27.92
C ILE A 230 4.03 23.54 26.70
N ASP A 231 5.09 24.33 26.86
CA ASP A 231 6.04 24.59 25.78
C ASP A 231 6.92 23.38 25.45
N SER A 232 7.28 22.55 26.44
CA SER A 232 7.97 21.29 26.14
C SER A 232 7.07 20.32 25.37
N VAL A 233 5.76 20.30 25.68
CA VAL A 233 4.78 19.54 24.89
C VAL A 233 4.72 20.03 23.45
N CYS A 234 4.74 21.35 23.24
CA CYS A 234 4.76 21.93 21.90
C CYS A 234 6.02 21.53 21.12
N GLN A 235 7.19 21.52 21.78
CA GLN A 235 8.45 21.06 21.19
C GLN A 235 8.41 19.57 20.83
N THR A 236 7.79 18.73 21.68
CA THR A 236 7.58 17.30 21.37
C THR A 236 6.71 17.14 20.13
N ILE A 237 5.59 17.85 20.04
CA ILE A 237 4.71 17.85 18.86
C ILE A 237 5.49 18.26 17.61
N GLU A 238 6.25 19.36 17.68
CA GLU A 238 7.05 19.84 16.57
C GLU A 238 8.10 18.81 16.12
N LYS A 239 8.81 18.19 17.07
CA LYS A 239 9.78 17.13 16.77
C LYS A 239 9.11 15.95 16.07
N THR A 240 7.94 15.54 16.52
CA THR A 240 7.16 14.46 15.89
C THR A 240 6.71 14.85 14.49
N ILE A 241 6.28 16.11 14.26
CA ILE A 241 5.96 16.61 12.91
C ILE A 241 7.17 16.46 12.00
N ASN A 242 8.33 16.96 12.42
CA ASN A 242 9.55 16.93 11.62
C ASN A 242 9.94 15.50 11.26
N GLN A 243 9.89 14.58 12.23
CA GLN A 243 10.17 13.16 12.03
C GLN A 243 9.15 12.50 11.10
N ALA A 244 7.86 12.79 11.25
CA ALA A 244 6.80 12.21 10.44
C ALA A 244 6.87 12.68 8.98
N VAL A 245 7.17 13.96 8.75
CA VAL A 245 7.37 14.52 7.41
C VAL A 245 8.56 13.85 6.72
N GLN A 246 9.71 13.80 7.39
CA GLN A 246 10.91 13.14 6.86
C GLN A 246 10.64 11.67 6.53
N LYS A 247 10.13 10.90 7.50
CA LYS A 247 9.83 9.48 7.32
C LYS A 247 8.88 9.23 6.15
N THR A 248 7.85 10.07 5.97
CA THR A 248 6.89 9.91 4.88
C THR A 248 7.52 10.21 3.52
N LEU A 249 8.29 11.29 3.40
CA LEU A 249 8.92 11.67 2.14
C LEU A 249 10.03 10.69 1.73
N ASP A 250 10.76 10.14 2.70
CA ASP A 250 11.74 9.08 2.47
C ASP A 250 11.06 7.77 2.05
N GLN A 251 9.96 7.41 2.70
CA GLN A 251 9.19 6.22 2.31
C GLN A 251 8.62 6.37 0.89
N LEU A 252 8.09 7.54 0.55
CA LEU A 252 7.59 7.84 -0.79
C LEU A 252 8.66 7.64 -1.87
N GLU A 253 9.91 8.05 -1.60
CA GLU A 253 11.03 7.83 -2.52
C GLU A 253 11.40 6.37 -2.64
N LYS A 254 11.53 5.66 -1.52
CA LYS A 254 11.82 4.22 -1.52
C LYS A 254 10.76 3.43 -2.28
N ASP A 255 9.48 3.75 -2.08
CA ASP A 255 8.37 3.10 -2.76
C ASP A 255 8.39 3.42 -4.26
N SER A 256 8.69 4.67 -4.63
CA SER A 256 8.83 5.08 -6.03
C SER A 256 9.96 4.32 -6.72
N ASP A 257 11.12 4.21 -6.09
CA ASP A 257 12.28 3.48 -6.63
C ASP A 257 12.02 1.97 -6.70
N LEU A 258 11.31 1.41 -5.72
CA LEU A 258 10.89 0.01 -5.74
C LEU A 258 9.93 -0.28 -6.90
N ILE A 259 8.95 0.60 -7.14
CA ILE A 259 8.02 0.44 -8.27
C ILE A 259 8.78 0.54 -9.60
N CYS A 260 9.64 1.56 -9.77
CA CYS A 260 10.42 1.74 -10.99
C CYS A 260 11.36 0.55 -11.25
N SER A 261 12.09 0.07 -10.24
CA SER A 261 12.96 -1.11 -10.38
C SER A 261 12.16 -2.38 -10.70
N THR A 262 10.98 -2.57 -10.10
CA THR A 262 10.10 -3.70 -10.40
C THR A 262 9.60 -3.66 -11.86
N ILE A 263 9.22 -2.47 -12.35
CA ILE A 263 8.81 -2.27 -13.75
C ILE A 263 9.97 -2.59 -14.69
N SER A 264 11.16 -2.03 -14.44
CA SER A 264 12.35 -2.26 -15.25
C SER A 264 12.73 -3.74 -15.31
N ASN A 265 12.78 -4.41 -14.16
CA ASN A 265 13.06 -5.84 -14.08
C ASN A 265 12.03 -6.66 -14.87
N LYS A 266 10.74 -6.28 -14.80
CA LYS A 266 9.68 -6.98 -15.54
C LYS A 266 9.79 -6.80 -17.05
N LEU A 267 10.17 -5.60 -17.50
CA LEU A 267 10.43 -5.31 -18.92
C LEU A 267 11.67 -6.05 -19.45
N GLU A 268 12.73 -6.15 -18.64
CA GLU A 268 13.93 -6.90 -18.98
C GLU A 268 13.66 -8.41 -19.07
N GLN A 269 12.94 -8.96 -18.09
CA GLN A 269 12.51 -10.35 -18.11
C GLN A 269 11.70 -10.65 -19.37
N ASP A 270 10.77 -9.77 -19.74
CA ASP A 270 9.99 -9.93 -20.96
C ASP A 270 10.85 -9.89 -22.23
N ARG A 271 11.87 -9.01 -22.30
CA ARG A 271 12.81 -8.99 -23.44
C ARG A 271 13.55 -10.34 -23.57
N ALA A 272 14.00 -10.90 -22.45
CA ALA A 272 14.63 -12.21 -22.42
C ALA A 272 13.66 -13.33 -22.86
N ASP A 273 12.41 -13.28 -22.37
CA ASP A 273 11.36 -14.23 -22.75
C ASP A 273 10.99 -14.14 -24.23
N VAL A 274 10.94 -12.94 -24.81
CA VAL A 274 10.72 -12.74 -26.25
C VAL A 274 11.87 -13.33 -27.07
N ALA A 275 13.12 -13.10 -26.66
CA ALA A 275 14.29 -13.66 -27.33
C ALA A 275 14.28 -15.21 -27.27
N TYR A 276 14.00 -15.76 -26.09
CA TYR A 276 13.85 -17.20 -25.89
C TYR A 276 12.72 -17.80 -26.74
N ASN A 277 11.54 -17.19 -26.72
CA ASN A 277 10.38 -17.62 -27.50
C ASN A 277 10.65 -17.58 -29.01
N ARG A 278 11.44 -16.61 -29.49
CA ARG A 278 11.85 -16.55 -30.90
C ARG A 278 12.71 -17.76 -31.27
N SER A 279 13.68 -18.11 -30.43
CA SER A 279 14.53 -19.29 -30.63
C SER A 279 13.70 -20.59 -30.61
N VAL A 280 12.86 -20.76 -29.59
CA VAL A 280 11.98 -21.95 -29.46
C VAL A 280 11.00 -22.06 -30.63
N ARG A 281 10.46 -20.94 -31.12
CA ARG A 281 9.59 -20.92 -32.31
C ARG A 281 10.34 -21.37 -33.56
N LEU A 282 11.57 -20.92 -33.76
CA LEU A 282 12.41 -21.35 -34.89
C LEU A 282 12.63 -22.86 -34.86
N HIS A 283 13.03 -23.41 -33.71
CA HIS A 283 13.27 -24.85 -33.55
C HIS A 283 11.99 -25.67 -33.77
N SER A 284 10.86 -25.21 -33.22
CA SER A 284 9.56 -25.85 -33.42
C SER A 284 9.14 -25.87 -34.90
N VAL A 285 9.32 -24.76 -35.62
CA VAL A 285 9.00 -24.66 -37.04
C VAL A 285 9.94 -25.53 -37.89
N LEU A 286 11.25 -25.51 -37.62
CA LEU A 286 12.23 -26.32 -38.35
C LEU A 286 11.97 -27.82 -38.17
N CYS A 287 11.80 -28.29 -36.92
CA CYS A 287 11.49 -29.69 -36.65
C CYS A 287 10.14 -30.11 -37.26
N GLY A 288 9.13 -29.24 -37.18
CA GLY A 288 7.81 -29.51 -37.74
C GLY A 288 7.83 -29.58 -39.27
N ALA A 289 8.52 -28.64 -39.92
CA ALA A 289 8.67 -28.61 -41.37
C ALA A 289 9.42 -29.86 -41.86
N LEU A 290 10.56 -30.21 -41.24
CA LEU A 290 11.32 -31.42 -41.60
C LEU A 290 10.51 -32.71 -41.36
N GLY A 291 9.78 -32.79 -40.24
CA GLY A 291 8.95 -33.96 -39.92
C GLY A 291 7.80 -34.22 -40.90
N VAL A 292 7.34 -33.20 -41.63
CA VAL A 292 6.31 -33.33 -42.69
C VAL A 292 6.93 -33.43 -44.09
N PHE A 293 7.98 -32.66 -44.35
CA PHE A 293 8.61 -32.57 -45.67
C PHE A 293 9.33 -33.86 -46.07
N LEU A 294 10.05 -34.49 -45.13
CA LEU A 294 10.78 -35.74 -45.38
C LEU A 294 9.85 -36.90 -45.79
N PRO A 295 8.76 -37.23 -45.07
CA PRO A 295 7.85 -38.29 -45.51
C PRO A 295 7.10 -37.92 -46.78
N PHE A 296 6.79 -36.64 -47.00
CA PHE A 296 6.19 -36.18 -48.25
C PHE A 296 7.12 -36.42 -49.46
N LEU A 297 8.40 -36.03 -49.37
CA LEU A 297 9.39 -36.29 -50.42
C LEU A 297 9.57 -37.79 -50.66
N PHE A 298 9.60 -38.58 -49.58
CA PHE A 298 9.71 -40.03 -49.69
C PHE A 298 8.53 -40.63 -50.48
N ILE A 299 7.29 -40.29 -50.12
CA ILE A 299 6.09 -40.76 -50.82
C ILE A 299 6.06 -40.24 -52.27
N LEU A 300 6.36 -38.96 -52.49
CA LEU A 300 6.40 -38.35 -53.81
C LEU A 300 7.40 -39.06 -54.73
N SER A 301 8.55 -39.47 -54.20
CA SER A 301 9.55 -40.26 -54.93
C SER A 301 8.99 -41.58 -55.47
N PHE A 302 8.25 -42.33 -54.65
CA PHE A 302 7.59 -43.56 -55.08
C PHE A 302 6.45 -43.32 -56.06
N ILE A 303 5.70 -42.22 -55.91
CA ILE A 303 4.66 -41.87 -56.87
C ILE A 303 5.30 -41.56 -58.23
N VAL A 304 6.34 -40.73 -58.26
CA VAL A 304 7.01 -40.34 -59.50
C VAL A 304 7.69 -41.53 -60.17
N SER A 305 8.26 -42.47 -59.41
CA SER A 305 8.84 -43.69 -59.99
C SER A 305 7.81 -44.63 -60.62
N THR A 306 6.52 -44.50 -60.28
CA THR A 306 5.44 -45.28 -60.92
C THR A 306 4.92 -44.69 -62.24
N PHE A 307 5.20 -43.42 -62.54
CA PHE A 307 4.74 -42.74 -63.76
C PHE A 307 5.88 -42.61 -64.79
N SER A 308 5.54 -42.61 -66.09
CA SER A 308 6.52 -42.33 -67.14
C SER A 308 6.80 -40.83 -67.26
N LYS A 309 8.00 -40.46 -67.74
CA LYS A 309 8.43 -39.05 -67.87
C LYS A 309 7.49 -38.25 -68.80
N GLU A 310 6.94 -38.91 -69.80
CA GLU A 310 6.00 -38.31 -70.77
C GLU A 310 4.66 -37.95 -70.10
N GLN A 311 4.14 -38.84 -69.24
CA GLN A 311 2.89 -38.61 -68.51
C GLN A 311 3.02 -37.52 -67.44
N LEU A 312 4.19 -37.42 -66.80
CA LEU A 312 4.45 -36.36 -65.82
C LEU A 312 4.57 -34.98 -66.49
N ASN A 313 5.24 -34.92 -67.65
CA ASN A 313 5.37 -33.69 -68.44
C ASN A 313 4.02 -33.19 -68.96
N GLU A 314 3.09 -34.09 -69.29
CA GLU A 314 1.73 -33.74 -69.73
C GLU A 314 0.86 -33.17 -68.59
N LEU A 315 1.06 -33.63 -67.35
CA LEU A 315 0.26 -33.23 -66.18
C LEU A 315 0.76 -31.97 -65.47
N LEU A 316 2.09 -31.84 -65.29
CA LEU A 316 2.68 -30.74 -64.51
C LEU A 316 3.30 -29.65 -65.40
N GLY A 317 3.64 -29.96 -66.65
CA GLY A 317 4.45 -29.10 -67.52
C GLY A 317 5.96 -29.29 -67.31
N GLU A 318 6.77 -28.87 -68.29
CA GLU A 318 8.20 -29.19 -68.37
C GLU A 318 9.02 -28.67 -67.16
N GLY A 319 8.76 -27.44 -66.70
CA GLY A 319 9.52 -26.80 -65.62
C GLY A 319 9.38 -27.47 -64.24
N PRO A 320 8.15 -27.64 -63.69
CA PRO A 320 7.97 -28.31 -62.41
C PRO A 320 8.29 -29.81 -62.47
N THR A 321 8.12 -30.47 -63.63
CA THR A 321 8.53 -31.88 -63.82
C THR A 321 10.04 -32.04 -63.64
N GLN A 322 10.86 -31.16 -64.22
CA GLN A 322 12.30 -31.17 -64.01
C GLN A 322 12.69 -30.97 -62.54
N THR A 323 12.00 -30.06 -61.85
CA THR A 323 12.29 -29.78 -60.43
C THR A 323 11.95 -30.98 -59.55
N VAL A 324 10.79 -31.60 -59.76
CA VAL A 324 10.36 -32.79 -59.01
C VAL A 324 11.32 -33.96 -59.27
N MET A 325 11.72 -34.20 -60.53
CA MET A 325 12.66 -35.28 -60.86
C MET A 325 13.99 -35.15 -60.12
N VAL A 326 14.58 -33.95 -60.02
CA VAL A 326 15.85 -33.75 -59.30
C VAL A 326 15.74 -34.13 -57.83
N PHE A 327 14.65 -33.74 -57.16
CA PHE A 327 14.45 -34.09 -55.75
C PHE A 327 14.15 -35.58 -55.54
N THR A 328 13.41 -36.21 -56.46
CA THR A 328 13.09 -37.64 -56.36
C THR A 328 14.27 -38.53 -56.74
N GLU A 329 15.09 -38.14 -57.73
CA GLU A 329 16.29 -38.89 -58.13
C GLU A 329 17.29 -39.02 -56.97
N ILE A 330 17.48 -37.99 -56.16
CA ILE A 330 18.33 -38.05 -54.96
C ILE A 330 17.80 -39.10 -53.96
N VAL A 331 16.48 -39.18 -53.78
CA VAL A 331 15.85 -40.13 -52.85
C VAL A 331 15.96 -41.56 -53.39
N ILE A 332 15.78 -41.77 -54.69
CA ILE A 332 15.92 -43.08 -55.35
C ILE A 332 17.37 -43.57 -55.28
N TYR A 333 18.34 -42.69 -55.56
CA TYR A 333 19.76 -43.02 -55.45
C TYR A 333 20.15 -43.48 -54.05
N LEU A 334 19.64 -42.81 -53.01
CA LEU A 334 19.85 -43.22 -51.62
C LEU A 334 19.12 -44.52 -51.27
N TRP A 335 18.00 -44.82 -51.94
CA TRP A 335 17.24 -46.06 -51.76
C TRP A 335 17.96 -47.27 -52.34
N GLU A 336 18.62 -47.13 -53.50
CA GLU A 336 19.39 -48.20 -54.15
C GLU A 336 20.62 -48.65 -53.34
N TRP A 337 21.14 -47.79 -52.47
CA TRP A 337 22.23 -48.15 -51.54
C TRP A 337 21.81 -49.11 -50.43
N ILE A 338 20.51 -49.34 -50.24
CA ILE A 338 19.96 -50.14 -49.14
C ILE A 338 19.71 -51.58 -49.64
N PRO A 339 20.31 -52.61 -49.01
CA PRO A 339 20.04 -54.01 -49.34
C PRO A 339 18.55 -54.35 -49.20
N GLU A 340 18.00 -55.13 -50.13
CA GLU A 340 16.56 -55.49 -50.17
C GLU A 340 16.06 -56.06 -48.84
N ASP A 341 16.85 -56.94 -48.21
CA ASP A 341 16.54 -57.59 -46.93
C ASP A 341 16.34 -56.60 -45.76
N LYS A 342 16.84 -55.36 -45.89
CA LYS A 342 16.84 -54.33 -44.85
C LYS A 342 15.90 -53.16 -45.14
N GLN A 343 15.25 -53.12 -46.29
CA GLN A 343 14.39 -52.00 -46.70
C GLN A 343 13.23 -51.76 -45.72
N VAL A 344 12.59 -52.82 -45.22
CA VAL A 344 11.49 -52.71 -44.25
C VAL A 344 11.96 -52.06 -42.93
N VAL A 345 13.13 -52.44 -42.43
CA VAL A 345 13.70 -51.88 -41.20
C VAL A 345 14.03 -50.41 -41.38
N PHE A 346 14.52 -50.01 -42.55
CA PHE A 346 14.80 -48.61 -42.88
C PHE A 346 13.52 -47.76 -42.94
N VAL A 347 12.44 -48.26 -43.55
CA VAL A 347 11.16 -47.53 -43.58
C VAL A 347 10.60 -47.31 -42.19
N ILE A 348 10.66 -48.34 -41.32
CA ILE A 348 10.21 -48.23 -39.92
C ILE A 348 11.07 -47.21 -39.16
N SER A 349 12.40 -47.25 -39.30
CA SER A 349 13.30 -46.33 -38.61
C SER A 349 13.16 -44.89 -39.10
N PHE A 350 12.99 -44.69 -40.42
CA PHE A 350 12.71 -43.39 -41.02
C PHE A 350 11.36 -42.82 -40.56
N GLY A 351 10.32 -43.65 -40.52
CA GLY A 351 9.01 -43.28 -39.97
C GLY A 351 9.09 -42.86 -38.49
N ALA A 352 9.82 -43.63 -37.68
CA ALA A 352 10.07 -43.30 -36.27
C ALA A 352 10.85 -41.98 -36.11
N PHE A 353 11.83 -41.72 -36.96
CA PHE A 353 12.57 -40.45 -36.97
C PHE A 353 11.68 -39.26 -37.34
N CYS A 354 10.84 -39.38 -38.38
CA CYS A 354 9.89 -38.34 -38.74
C CYS A 354 8.88 -38.06 -37.62
N TYR A 355 8.39 -39.12 -36.97
CA TYR A 355 7.53 -39.00 -35.79
C TYR A 355 8.24 -38.29 -34.62
N LEU A 356 9.51 -38.63 -34.36
CA LEU A 356 10.32 -37.96 -33.33
C LEU A 356 10.48 -36.46 -33.63
N LEU A 357 10.70 -36.07 -34.89
CA LEU A 357 10.76 -34.67 -35.29
C LEU A 357 9.44 -33.92 -35.02
N LEU A 358 8.30 -34.54 -35.33
CA LEU A 358 6.98 -33.97 -35.02
C LEU A 358 6.73 -33.87 -33.50
N PHE A 359 7.18 -34.86 -32.74
CA PHE A 359 7.13 -34.83 -31.29
C PHE A 359 7.98 -33.70 -30.71
N LEU A 360 9.22 -33.52 -31.20
CA LEU A 360 10.09 -32.40 -30.83
C LEU A 360 9.48 -31.06 -31.21
N ALA A 361 8.86 -30.95 -32.39
CA ALA A 361 8.16 -29.74 -32.83
C ALA A 361 7.05 -29.33 -31.85
N LYS A 362 6.24 -30.30 -31.40
CA LYS A 362 5.20 -30.11 -30.39
C LYS A 362 5.78 -29.77 -29.01
N TYR A 363 6.85 -30.44 -28.61
CA TYR A 363 7.53 -30.19 -27.34
C TYR A 363 8.08 -28.76 -27.26
N PHE A 364 8.77 -28.29 -28.31
CA PHE A 364 9.24 -26.90 -28.38
C PHE A 364 8.07 -25.92 -28.44
N ALA A 365 6.99 -26.21 -29.17
CA ALA A 365 5.81 -25.34 -29.21
C ALA A 365 5.20 -25.11 -27.81
N GLY A 366 5.24 -26.12 -26.93
CA GLY A 366 4.72 -26.05 -25.57
C GLY A 366 5.61 -25.32 -24.56
N ARG A 367 6.91 -25.11 -24.86
CA ARG A 367 7.87 -24.46 -23.95
C ARG A 367 7.88 -22.93 -24.01
N ARG A 368 6.87 -22.29 -24.60
CA ARG A 368 6.83 -20.84 -24.73
C ARG A 368 6.48 -20.17 -23.40
N ASN A 369 7.25 -19.13 -23.05
CA ASN A 369 6.96 -18.28 -21.91
C ASN A 369 5.85 -17.27 -22.27
N LYS A 370 5.07 -16.85 -21.27
CA LYS A 370 4.10 -15.77 -21.45
C LYS A 370 4.84 -14.44 -21.54
N THR A 371 4.63 -13.71 -22.63
CA THR A 371 5.19 -12.37 -22.84
C THR A 371 4.11 -11.32 -22.66
N LEU A 372 4.51 -10.13 -22.21
CA LEU A 372 3.67 -8.95 -22.10
C LEU A 372 3.18 -8.50 -23.48
N THR A 373 1.93 -8.07 -23.53
CA THR A 373 1.34 -7.43 -24.69
C THR A 373 1.92 -6.02 -24.89
N LYS A 374 1.83 -5.49 -26.12
CA LYS A 374 2.26 -4.10 -26.40
C LYS A 374 1.53 -3.07 -25.53
N LYS A 375 0.26 -3.32 -25.22
CA LYS A 375 -0.56 -2.44 -24.36
C LYS A 375 -0.04 -2.44 -22.92
N GLU A 376 0.25 -3.62 -22.36
CA GLU A 376 0.78 -3.74 -20.99
C GLU A 376 2.16 -3.08 -20.87
N LYS A 377 3.05 -3.29 -21.85
CA LYS A 377 4.37 -2.63 -21.89
C LYS A 377 4.25 -1.11 -21.89
N ARG A 378 3.37 -0.59 -22.74
CA ARG A 378 3.12 0.85 -22.84
C ARG A 378 2.59 1.41 -21.51
N LYS A 379 1.61 0.75 -20.90
CA LYS A 379 1.05 1.15 -19.61
C LYS A 379 2.11 1.15 -18.50
N MET A 380 2.96 0.13 -18.43
CA MET A 380 4.05 0.07 -17.45
C MET A 380 5.08 1.19 -17.65
N MET A 381 5.44 1.52 -18.89
CA MET A 381 6.32 2.66 -19.17
C MET A 381 5.66 3.98 -18.78
N GLU A 382 4.40 4.20 -19.14
CA GLU A 382 3.64 5.40 -18.73
C GLU A 382 3.58 5.55 -17.20
N HIS A 383 3.46 4.45 -16.45
CA HIS A 383 3.49 4.49 -14.98
C HIS A 383 4.88 4.85 -14.44
N SER A 384 5.95 4.29 -15.02
CA SER A 384 7.32 4.63 -14.66
C SER A 384 7.62 6.11 -14.93
N ASP A 385 7.24 6.61 -16.10
CA ASP A 385 7.46 8.01 -16.50
C ASP A 385 6.69 8.96 -15.57
N TYR A 386 5.43 8.64 -15.25
CA TYR A 386 4.65 9.39 -14.27
C TYR A 386 5.33 9.45 -12.90
N ILE A 387 5.85 8.33 -12.39
CA ILE A 387 6.53 8.29 -11.11
C ILE A 387 7.81 9.15 -11.14
N HIS A 388 8.59 9.01 -12.21
CA HIS A 388 9.85 9.74 -12.35
C HIS A 388 9.63 11.26 -12.47
N ASP A 389 8.71 11.68 -13.34
CA ASP A 389 8.57 13.09 -13.70
C ASP A 389 7.67 13.86 -12.74
N ILE A 390 6.61 13.21 -12.23
CA ILE A 390 5.60 13.86 -11.41
C ILE A 390 5.81 13.58 -9.93
N VAL A 391 5.97 12.31 -9.52
CA VAL A 391 6.03 11.97 -8.10
C VAL A 391 7.34 12.49 -7.47
N LYS A 392 8.50 12.27 -8.11
CA LYS A 392 9.77 12.78 -7.59
C LYS A 392 9.85 14.30 -7.60
N THR A 393 9.36 14.96 -8.66
CA THR A 393 9.29 16.43 -8.70
C THR A 393 8.35 16.99 -7.62
N LYS A 394 7.20 16.33 -7.38
CA LYS A 394 6.27 16.72 -6.31
C LYS A 394 6.89 16.55 -4.92
N LYS A 395 7.65 15.46 -4.67
CA LYS A 395 8.39 15.27 -3.41
C LYS A 395 9.31 16.47 -3.12
N ALA A 396 10.11 16.87 -4.10
CA ALA A 396 11.04 18.00 -3.95
C ALA A 396 10.29 19.30 -3.57
N ARG A 397 9.19 19.61 -4.27
CA ARG A 397 8.35 20.78 -3.95
C ARG A 397 7.72 20.70 -2.56
N LEU A 398 7.21 19.54 -2.15
CA LEU A 398 6.63 19.35 -0.83
C LEU A 398 7.66 19.56 0.28
N TYR A 399 8.90 19.08 0.07
CA TYR A 399 9.98 19.28 1.01
C TYR A 399 10.39 20.76 1.10
N GLU A 400 10.49 21.44 -0.04
CA GLU A 400 10.79 22.87 -0.11
C GLU A 400 9.72 23.71 0.61
N TRP A 401 8.43 23.45 0.35
CA TRP A 401 7.34 24.13 1.05
C TRP A 401 7.36 23.90 2.55
N TYR A 402 7.66 22.69 2.98
CA TYR A 402 7.81 22.38 4.39
C TYR A 402 8.98 23.16 5.03
N LEU A 403 10.13 23.24 4.35
CA LEU A 403 11.29 24.04 4.81
C LEU A 403 10.95 25.53 4.88
N GLN A 404 10.25 26.07 3.88
CA GLN A 404 9.79 27.46 3.89
C GLN A 404 8.86 27.75 5.07
N GLN A 405 7.94 26.83 5.39
CA GLN A 405 7.08 26.96 6.58
C GLN A 405 7.88 26.92 7.88
N CYS A 406 8.96 26.14 7.94
CA CYS A 406 9.83 26.10 9.11
C CYS A 406 10.64 27.39 9.28
N ALA A 407 11.10 28.00 8.19
CA ALA A 407 11.87 29.24 8.22
C ALA A 407 10.98 30.47 8.54
N ALA A 408 9.79 30.55 7.95
CA ALA A 408 8.88 31.69 8.15
C ALA A 408 8.36 31.83 9.60
N GLU A 409 8.37 30.75 10.39
CA GLU A 409 8.03 30.80 11.81
C GLU A 409 9.18 31.26 12.73
N GLN A 410 10.44 31.26 12.27
CA GLN A 410 11.57 31.74 13.07
C GLN A 410 11.73 33.27 13.04
N ASP A 411 11.12 33.94 12.06
CA ASP A 411 11.19 35.38 11.83
C ASP A 411 10.02 36.18 12.48
N LEU A 412 9.10 35.51 13.19
CA LEU A 412 7.93 36.06 13.88
C LEU A 412 7.98 35.78 15.39
#